data_AF-A0A4S4KDE6-F1
#
_entry.id   AF-A0A4S4KDE6-F1
#
_cell.length_a   1.000
_cell.length_b   1.000
_cell.length_c   1.000
_cell.angle_alpha   90.00
_cell.angle_beta   90.00
_cell.angle_gamma   90.00
#
_symmetry.space_group_name_H-M   'P 1'
#
loop_
_entity.id
_entity.type
_entity.pdbx_description
1 polymer ?
#
loop_
_entity_poly.entity_id
_entity_poly.type
_entity_poly.pdbx_seq_one_letter_code
_entity_poly.pdbx_strand_id
1 'polypeptide(L)'
;MWFATPRRIAFHILARVLRVVVSPIVQVVFGIIVKRTMGLNKEGSAMKATQWSLLRRYINHILLSQDTIRHACDVFGTHYEMTSVIFRAMGAKVGKRVYWPGSGIYCPDPELLEIGDDVVFGSRSEIFTSDNIGSQRISIGSGAMIADRVVLLPGCRVGRRTVMGSGALAKRGGIYMHGSTWMGNEGGEAVMFSKGSTEAATMDTLSPFGKAFYRREANYFVLPYPLLVVANFVTAALSASFWASPAVVAAQILRLMDLHCPDLQLYAATWYRPGVLYGIIAFVFVVILTLQSFISMVWVILTKWLIIGRRTEGQFPWDMSSYCQRWQLHLTLSRPMYRGHGIGGVLAPLAGSAYIVWFYRALGARIGKNCSLWASGKVGLMTEPDLVTLGEEVSLDDCSVVAHINSRGMFALNRLRIGNGCALRTGSRLLSGAQMEDNSMLVEHTLLPSGDIADEGQTYYGWPARRLEQSSVKVNVREEKEKDLEV
;
A
#
# COMPACT_ATOMS: atom_id res chain seq x y z
N MET A 1 41.55 -8.60 7.29
CA MET A 1 40.56 -8.13 6.27
C MET A 1 40.26 -9.16 5.19
N TRP A 2 39.61 -10.27 5.53
CA TRP A 2 39.22 -11.23 4.51
C TRP A 2 38.06 -10.73 3.63
N PHE A 3 37.21 -9.82 4.13
CA PHE A 3 36.00 -9.32 3.45
C PHE A 3 36.23 -8.16 2.45
N ALA A 4 37.45 -7.64 2.33
CA ALA A 4 37.75 -6.41 1.58
C ALA A 4 38.19 -6.64 0.11
N THR A 5 38.23 -7.89 -0.38
CA THR A 5 38.67 -8.16 -1.75
C THR A 5 37.56 -7.93 -2.78
N PRO A 6 37.86 -7.46 -4.00
CA PRO A 6 36.85 -7.15 -5.02
C PRO A 6 35.90 -8.31 -5.31
N ARG A 7 36.43 -9.53 -5.41
CA ARG A 7 35.64 -10.74 -5.68
C ARG A 7 34.61 -11.03 -4.57
N ARG A 8 34.95 -10.79 -3.31
CA ARG A 8 34.05 -11.05 -2.17
C ARG A 8 32.97 -9.99 -2.04
N ILE A 9 33.33 -8.73 -2.31
CA ILE A 9 32.37 -7.63 -2.39
C ILE A 9 31.33 -7.92 -3.48
N ALA A 10 31.78 -8.37 -4.65
CA ALA A 10 30.90 -8.77 -5.74
C ALA A 10 29.95 -9.91 -5.32
N PHE A 11 30.45 -10.96 -4.66
CA PHE A 11 29.59 -12.03 -4.14
C PHE A 11 28.62 -11.57 -3.06
N HIS A 12 29.02 -10.64 -2.18
CA HIS A 12 28.13 -10.07 -1.17
C HIS A 12 26.98 -9.31 -1.81
N ILE A 13 27.28 -8.40 -2.75
CA ILE A 13 26.26 -7.63 -3.48
C ILE A 13 25.36 -8.58 -4.28
N LEU A 14 25.94 -9.54 -5.00
CA LEU A 14 25.19 -10.54 -5.75
C LEU A 14 24.23 -11.32 -4.86
N ALA A 15 24.68 -11.79 -3.69
CA ALA A 15 23.83 -12.51 -2.74
C ALA A 15 22.66 -11.64 -2.24
N ARG A 16 22.89 -10.34 -1.99
CA ARG A 16 21.83 -9.40 -1.59
C ARG A 16 20.83 -9.15 -2.71
N VAL A 17 21.30 -9.00 -3.95
CA VAL A 17 20.45 -8.87 -5.14
C VAL A 17 19.61 -10.12 -5.33
N LEU A 18 20.23 -11.31 -5.35
CA LEU A 18 19.55 -12.60 -5.50
C LEU A 18 18.49 -12.83 -4.41
N ARG A 19 18.78 -12.43 -3.17
CA ARG A 19 17.80 -12.50 -2.07
C ARG A 19 16.55 -11.66 -2.35
N VAL A 20 16.69 -10.51 -3.00
CA VAL A 20 15.56 -9.61 -3.29
C VAL A 20 14.82 -10.01 -4.55
N VAL A 21 15.52 -10.45 -5.60
CA VAL A 21 14.90 -10.71 -6.92
C VAL A 21 14.56 -12.16 -7.18
N VAL A 22 15.32 -13.13 -6.64
CA VAL A 22 15.13 -14.57 -6.91
C VAL A 22 14.38 -15.27 -5.77
N SER A 23 14.76 -15.00 -4.51
CA SER A 23 14.19 -15.70 -3.37
C SER A 23 12.65 -15.66 -3.30
N PRO A 24 11.97 -14.52 -3.55
CA PRO A 24 10.51 -14.48 -3.49
C PRO A 24 9.85 -15.35 -4.56
N ILE A 25 10.46 -15.44 -5.74
CA ILE A 25 9.96 -16.25 -6.86
C ILE A 25 10.07 -17.73 -6.49
N VAL A 26 11.24 -18.15 -6.01
CA VAL A 26 11.48 -19.54 -5.59
C VAL A 26 10.51 -19.94 -4.48
N GLN A 27 10.27 -19.05 -3.51
CA GLN A 27 9.33 -19.30 -2.42
C GLN A 27 7.90 -19.51 -2.92
N VAL A 28 7.42 -18.66 -3.85
CA VAL A 28 6.08 -18.82 -4.44
C VAL A 28 5.99 -20.10 -5.27
N VAL A 29 6.98 -20.41 -6.10
CA VAL A 29 7.01 -21.63 -6.92
C VAL A 29 6.96 -22.87 -6.03
N PHE A 30 7.82 -22.95 -5.02
CA PHE A 30 7.84 -24.08 -4.10
C PHE A 30 6.55 -24.17 -3.27
N GLY A 31 6.03 -23.04 -2.79
CA GLY A 31 4.76 -22.97 -2.09
C GLY A 31 3.59 -23.48 -2.94
N ILE A 32 3.56 -23.15 -4.23
CA ILE A 32 2.56 -23.68 -5.19
C ILE A 32 2.73 -25.18 -5.38
N ILE A 33 3.95 -25.69 -5.52
CA ILE A 33 4.21 -27.13 -5.65
C ILE A 33 3.66 -27.85 -4.42
N VAL A 34 4.02 -27.40 -3.22
CA VAL A 34 3.54 -27.96 -1.94
C VAL A 34 2.01 -27.88 -1.85
N LYS A 35 1.40 -26.75 -2.20
CA LYS A 35 -0.06 -26.60 -2.23
C LYS A 35 -0.70 -27.62 -3.18
N ARG A 36 -0.14 -27.81 -4.38
CA ARG A 36 -0.68 -28.73 -5.39
C ARG A 36 -0.54 -30.19 -4.98
N THR A 37 0.55 -30.58 -4.35
CA THR A 37 0.76 -31.95 -3.87
C THR A 37 -0.17 -32.31 -2.71
N MET A 38 -0.48 -31.36 -1.82
CA MET A 38 -1.47 -31.55 -0.74
C MET A 38 -2.93 -31.52 -1.21
N GLY A 39 -3.17 -31.17 -2.48
CA GLY A 39 -4.49 -30.98 -3.06
C GLY A 39 -5.14 -29.64 -2.71
N LEU A 40 -6.33 -29.37 -3.27
CA LEU A 40 -7.05 -28.11 -3.08
C LEU A 40 -8.20 -28.25 -2.07
N ASN A 41 -8.50 -27.15 -1.36
CA ASN A 41 -9.69 -27.05 -0.52
C ASN A 41 -10.97 -27.06 -1.36
N LYS A 42 -12.03 -27.61 -0.78
CA LYS A 42 -13.36 -27.69 -1.39
C LYS A 42 -14.36 -26.95 -0.52
N GLU A 43 -15.50 -26.62 -1.11
CA GLU A 43 -16.64 -26.11 -0.37
C GLU A 43 -17.13 -27.16 0.62
N GLY A 44 -17.63 -26.71 1.77
CA GLY A 44 -18.12 -27.59 2.81
C GLY A 44 -18.39 -26.89 4.11
N SER A 45 -19.17 -27.54 4.97
CA SER A 45 -19.41 -27.07 6.35
C SER A 45 -18.13 -27.19 7.18
N ALA A 46 -17.91 -26.22 8.06
CA ALA A 46 -16.82 -26.26 9.04
C ALA A 46 -16.88 -27.50 9.95
N MET A 47 -18.09 -27.98 10.27
CA MET A 47 -18.27 -29.20 11.08
C MET A 47 -17.73 -30.46 10.39
N LYS A 48 -17.65 -30.46 9.06
CA LYS A 48 -17.12 -31.57 8.26
C LYS A 48 -15.64 -31.38 7.90
N ALA A 49 -14.99 -30.31 8.40
CA ALA A 49 -13.60 -30.05 8.11
C ALA A 49 -12.70 -31.07 8.83
N THR A 50 -11.92 -31.83 8.06
CA THR A 50 -10.93 -32.76 8.62
C THR A 50 -9.70 -32.00 9.12
N GLN A 51 -8.98 -32.60 10.08
CA GLN A 51 -7.69 -32.05 10.56
C GLN A 51 -6.69 -31.85 9.41
N TRP A 52 -6.73 -32.72 8.39
CA TRP A 52 -5.93 -32.55 7.18
C TRP A 52 -6.29 -31.27 6.40
N SER A 53 -7.58 -30.95 6.27
CA SER A 53 -8.03 -29.71 5.62
C SER A 53 -7.53 -28.46 6.37
N LEU A 54 -7.60 -28.49 7.70
CA LEU A 54 -7.12 -27.40 8.57
C LEU A 54 -5.60 -27.24 8.49
N LEU A 55 -4.85 -28.34 8.60
CA LEU A 55 -3.39 -28.36 8.48
C LEU A 55 -2.95 -27.85 7.10
N ARG A 56 -3.60 -28.31 6.04
CA ARG A 56 -3.34 -27.85 4.67
C ARG A 56 -3.58 -26.36 4.51
N ARG A 57 -4.65 -25.82 5.09
CA ARG A 57 -4.90 -24.36 5.12
C ARG A 57 -3.79 -23.61 5.83
N TYR A 58 -3.40 -24.09 7.01
CA TYR A 58 -2.34 -23.48 7.80
C TYR A 58 -1.00 -23.45 7.04
N ILE A 59 -0.59 -24.58 6.46
CA ILE A 59 0.64 -24.67 5.65
C ILE A 59 0.56 -23.72 4.45
N ASN A 60 -0.55 -23.72 3.71
CA ASN A 60 -0.74 -22.82 2.57
C ASN A 60 -0.69 -21.35 2.98
N HIS A 61 -1.29 -20.99 4.11
CA HIS A 61 -1.30 -19.62 4.62
C HIS A 61 0.11 -19.12 4.97
N ILE A 62 0.97 -19.99 5.49
CA ILE A 62 2.37 -19.67 5.78
C ILE A 62 3.20 -19.56 4.50
N LEU A 63 3.12 -20.56 3.62
CA LEU A 63 3.97 -20.64 2.43
C LEU A 63 3.59 -19.63 1.35
N LEU A 64 2.29 -19.34 1.22
CA LEU A 64 1.71 -18.48 0.18
C LEU A 64 0.95 -17.32 0.81
N SER A 65 1.55 -16.68 1.82
CA SER A 65 1.01 -15.48 2.44
C SER A 65 0.91 -14.33 1.44
N GLN A 66 0.03 -13.35 1.73
CA GLN A 66 -0.11 -12.14 0.92
C GLN A 66 1.23 -11.42 0.72
N ASP A 67 2.05 -11.31 1.77
CA ASP A 67 3.37 -10.68 1.70
C ASP A 67 4.32 -11.44 0.77
N THR A 68 4.28 -12.78 0.80
CA THR A 68 5.11 -13.63 -0.06
C THR A 68 4.75 -13.43 -1.53
N ILE A 69 3.46 -13.45 -1.85
CA ILE A 69 2.95 -13.21 -3.21
C ILE A 69 3.29 -11.78 -3.66
N ARG A 70 3.11 -10.79 -2.78
CA ARG A 70 3.45 -9.39 -3.05
C ARG A 70 4.94 -9.25 -3.40
N HIS A 71 5.84 -9.83 -2.61
CA HIS A 71 7.28 -9.77 -2.88
C HIS A 71 7.69 -10.43 -4.19
N ALA A 72 7.01 -11.49 -4.62
CA ALA A 72 7.23 -12.07 -5.95
C ALA A 72 6.70 -11.16 -7.06
N CYS A 73 5.49 -10.60 -6.90
CA CYS A 73 4.89 -9.68 -7.85
C CYS A 73 5.67 -8.36 -7.97
N ASP A 74 6.42 -7.97 -6.94
CA ASP A 74 7.30 -6.80 -6.95
C ASP A 74 8.50 -6.93 -7.92
N VAL A 75 8.77 -8.14 -8.43
CA VAL A 75 9.83 -8.38 -9.41
C VAL A 75 9.28 -8.31 -10.83
N PHE A 76 8.13 -8.93 -11.08
CA PHE A 76 7.53 -9.02 -12.42
C PHE A 76 6.48 -7.93 -12.72
N GLY A 77 6.11 -7.13 -11.71
CA GLY A 77 5.08 -6.11 -11.80
C GLY A 77 3.74 -6.60 -11.25
N THR A 78 3.16 -5.80 -10.35
CA THR A 78 2.00 -6.18 -9.52
C THR A 78 0.66 -6.16 -10.24
N HIS A 79 0.52 -5.38 -11.32
CA HIS A 79 -0.78 -5.09 -11.96
C HIS A 79 -1.10 -6.01 -13.14
N TYR A 80 -0.20 -6.94 -13.48
CA TYR A 80 -0.17 -7.60 -14.78
C TYR A 80 -0.49 -9.09 -14.73
N GLU A 81 -0.50 -9.72 -15.90
CA GLU A 81 -0.95 -11.10 -16.11
C GLU A 81 -0.23 -12.14 -15.23
N MET A 82 1.02 -11.89 -14.81
CA MET A 82 1.77 -12.82 -13.98
C MET A 82 1.12 -13.06 -12.61
N THR A 83 0.50 -12.04 -12.02
CA THR A 83 -0.27 -12.21 -10.79
C THR A 83 -1.48 -13.12 -11.03
N SER A 84 -2.17 -12.97 -12.17
CA SER A 84 -3.24 -13.89 -12.58
C SER A 84 -2.73 -15.33 -12.76
N VAL A 85 -1.54 -15.51 -13.34
CA VAL A 85 -0.89 -16.83 -13.49
C VAL A 85 -0.63 -17.46 -12.12
N ILE A 86 -0.09 -16.70 -11.16
CA ILE A 86 0.16 -17.19 -9.79
C ILE A 86 -1.15 -17.63 -9.13
N PHE A 87 -2.22 -16.83 -9.20
CA PHE A 87 -3.53 -17.20 -8.62
C PHE A 87 -4.14 -18.43 -9.29
N ARG A 88 -4.05 -18.56 -10.63
CA ARG A 88 -4.47 -19.78 -11.34
C ARG A 88 -3.64 -20.99 -10.93
N ALA A 89 -2.33 -20.81 -10.75
CA ALA A 89 -1.44 -21.86 -10.27
C ALA A 89 -1.77 -22.27 -8.82
N MET A 90 -2.29 -21.37 -7.98
CA MET A 90 -2.82 -21.70 -6.66
C MET A 90 -4.22 -22.37 -6.68
N GLY A 91 -4.91 -22.39 -7.83
CA GLY A 91 -6.19 -23.07 -8.01
C GLY A 91 -7.38 -22.16 -8.27
N ALA A 92 -7.20 -20.83 -8.24
CA ALA A 92 -8.27 -19.88 -8.55
C ALA A 92 -8.68 -19.95 -10.02
N LYS A 93 -9.92 -19.58 -10.33
CA LYS A 93 -10.33 -19.30 -11.71
C LYS A 93 -10.22 -17.81 -11.95
N VAL A 94 -9.28 -17.40 -12.80
CA VAL A 94 -9.04 -15.98 -13.07
C VAL A 94 -9.11 -15.75 -14.57
N GLY A 95 -9.99 -14.84 -14.97
CA GLY A 95 -10.14 -14.36 -16.34
C GLY A 95 -8.94 -13.56 -16.84
N LYS A 96 -9.13 -12.91 -17.99
CA LYS A 96 -8.10 -12.14 -18.69
C LYS A 96 -8.15 -10.66 -18.28
N ARG A 97 -7.00 -9.97 -18.36
CA ARG A 97 -6.89 -8.50 -18.21
C ARG A 97 -7.36 -7.98 -16.84
N VAL A 98 -7.19 -8.79 -15.80
CA VAL A 98 -7.45 -8.40 -14.42
C VAL A 98 -6.41 -7.40 -13.96
N TYR A 99 -6.85 -6.25 -13.44
CA TYR A 99 -5.99 -5.25 -12.82
C TYR A 99 -5.87 -5.53 -11.32
N TRP A 100 -4.71 -6.03 -10.91
CA TRP A 100 -4.40 -6.36 -9.52
C TRP A 100 -3.89 -5.14 -8.74
N PRO A 101 -4.01 -5.07 -7.41
CA PRO A 101 -3.52 -3.94 -6.64
C PRO A 101 -2.04 -4.12 -6.26
N GLY A 102 -1.30 -3.01 -6.08
CA GLY A 102 0.11 -3.04 -5.68
C GLY A 102 0.33 -3.67 -4.29
N SER A 103 -0.67 -3.65 -3.40
CA SER A 103 -0.61 -4.29 -2.09
C SER A 103 -0.85 -5.80 -2.12
N GLY A 104 -1.26 -6.36 -3.26
CA GLY A 104 -1.90 -7.67 -3.32
C GLY A 104 -3.27 -7.68 -2.64
N ILE A 105 -3.97 -8.82 -2.77
CA ILE A 105 -5.23 -9.10 -2.06
C ILE A 105 -4.99 -10.20 -1.02
N TYR A 106 -5.75 -10.19 0.07
CA TYR A 106 -5.77 -11.30 1.00
C TYR A 106 -6.80 -12.34 0.56
N CYS A 107 -6.38 -13.58 0.29
CA CYS A 107 -7.27 -14.69 -0.04
C CYS A 107 -6.63 -16.03 0.39
N PRO A 108 -7.02 -16.61 1.54
CA PRO A 108 -6.39 -17.83 2.08
C PRO A 108 -6.65 -19.10 1.27
N ASP A 109 -7.84 -19.22 0.66
CA ASP A 109 -8.19 -20.33 -0.23
C ASP A 109 -8.46 -19.85 -1.66
N PRO A 110 -7.43 -19.45 -2.45
CA PRO A 110 -7.63 -18.99 -3.83
C PRO A 110 -8.42 -19.96 -4.71
N GLU A 111 -8.38 -21.27 -4.45
CA GLU A 111 -9.16 -22.28 -5.17
C GLU A 111 -10.68 -22.12 -5.10
N LEU A 112 -11.17 -21.36 -4.11
CA LEU A 112 -12.56 -20.98 -3.92
C LEU A 112 -12.86 -19.58 -4.46
N LEU A 113 -11.97 -19.00 -5.27
CA LEU A 113 -12.14 -17.70 -5.88
C LEU A 113 -12.34 -17.82 -7.39
N GLU A 114 -13.39 -17.17 -7.90
CA GLU A 114 -13.63 -16.99 -9.33
C GLU A 114 -13.66 -15.51 -9.69
N ILE A 115 -12.83 -15.11 -10.65
CA ILE A 115 -12.67 -13.73 -11.12
C ILE A 115 -12.90 -13.74 -12.62
N GLY A 116 -13.83 -12.90 -13.09
CA GLY A 116 -14.09 -12.68 -14.50
C GLY A 116 -13.01 -11.87 -15.21
N ASP A 117 -13.26 -11.59 -16.49
CA ASP A 117 -12.41 -10.74 -17.32
C ASP A 117 -12.49 -9.26 -16.88
N ASP A 118 -11.42 -8.50 -17.08
CA ASP A 118 -11.40 -7.03 -16.90
C ASP A 118 -11.75 -6.54 -15.47
N VAL A 119 -11.68 -7.41 -14.46
CA VAL A 119 -11.92 -7.04 -13.05
C VAL A 119 -10.81 -6.12 -12.56
N VAL A 120 -11.17 -5.09 -11.79
CA VAL A 120 -10.23 -4.12 -11.23
C VAL A 120 -10.25 -4.16 -9.71
N PHE A 121 -9.09 -4.39 -9.11
CA PHE A 121 -8.90 -4.43 -7.66
C PHE A 121 -8.22 -3.15 -7.14
N GLY A 122 -8.76 -2.62 -6.05
CA GLY A 122 -8.15 -1.65 -5.16
C GLY A 122 -7.31 -2.32 -4.08
N SER A 123 -6.62 -1.50 -3.30
CA SER A 123 -5.65 -1.94 -2.32
C SER A 123 -6.30 -2.39 -1.00
N ARG A 124 -5.64 -3.32 -0.31
CA ARG A 124 -6.04 -3.83 1.04
C ARG A 124 -7.43 -4.47 1.09
N SER A 125 -7.87 -5.08 0.00
CA SER A 125 -9.14 -5.82 -0.02
C SER A 125 -8.90 -7.25 0.46
N GLU A 126 -9.87 -7.77 1.21
CA GLU A 126 -9.80 -9.05 1.88
C GLU A 126 -10.93 -9.95 1.40
N ILE A 127 -10.59 -11.15 0.96
CA ILE A 127 -11.51 -12.12 0.38
C ILE A 127 -11.47 -13.37 1.24
N PHE A 128 -12.45 -13.49 2.13
CA PHE A 128 -12.60 -14.62 3.04
C PHE A 128 -13.51 -15.66 2.41
N THR A 129 -12.93 -16.76 1.98
CA THR A 129 -13.62 -17.93 1.38
C THR A 129 -14.10 -18.95 2.42
N SER A 130 -13.76 -18.74 3.69
CA SER A 130 -14.03 -19.62 4.81
C SER A 130 -14.29 -18.82 6.09
N ASP A 131 -15.22 -19.28 6.93
CA ASP A 131 -15.51 -18.75 8.27
C ASP A 131 -15.87 -19.91 9.23
N ASN A 132 -16.47 -19.61 10.39
CA ASN A 132 -16.89 -20.63 11.36
C ASN A 132 -18.04 -21.53 10.88
N ILE A 133 -18.78 -21.13 9.84
CA ILE A 133 -19.91 -21.87 9.29
C ILE A 133 -19.39 -22.87 8.26
N GLY A 134 -18.46 -22.40 7.42
CA GLY A 134 -17.80 -23.23 6.43
C GLY A 134 -17.29 -22.44 5.23
N SER A 135 -16.85 -23.19 4.25
CA SER A 135 -16.16 -22.67 3.07
C SER A 135 -17.08 -22.65 1.86
N GLN A 136 -17.13 -21.51 1.18
CA GLN A 136 -17.96 -21.30 0.00
C GLN A 136 -17.21 -20.43 -1.01
N ARG A 137 -17.47 -20.70 -2.29
CA ARG A 137 -16.87 -20.00 -3.40
C ARG A 137 -17.39 -18.58 -3.49
N ILE A 138 -16.48 -17.67 -3.80
CA ILE A 138 -16.77 -16.27 -4.10
C ILE A 138 -16.61 -16.08 -5.61
N SER A 139 -17.59 -15.44 -6.25
CA SER A 139 -17.52 -15.12 -7.68
C SER A 139 -17.59 -13.61 -7.91
N ILE A 140 -16.69 -13.12 -8.76
CA ILE A 140 -16.60 -11.72 -9.17
C ILE A 140 -16.76 -11.67 -10.68
N GLY A 141 -17.86 -11.08 -11.14
CA GLY A 141 -18.22 -10.99 -12.55
C GLY A 141 -17.32 -10.04 -13.33
N SER A 142 -17.26 -10.22 -14.65
CA SER A 142 -16.36 -9.44 -15.51
C SER A 142 -16.61 -7.93 -15.43
N GLY A 143 -15.55 -7.13 -15.53
CA GLY A 143 -15.57 -5.68 -15.41
C GLY A 143 -16.03 -5.14 -14.06
N ALA A 144 -16.22 -5.99 -13.05
CA ALA A 144 -16.50 -5.54 -11.70
C ALA A 144 -15.29 -4.79 -11.12
N MET A 145 -15.57 -3.87 -10.21
CA MET A 145 -14.56 -3.14 -9.45
C MET A 145 -14.68 -3.52 -7.99
N ILE A 146 -13.60 -4.04 -7.42
CA ILE A 146 -13.44 -4.31 -6.00
C ILE A 146 -12.49 -3.23 -5.47
N ALA A 147 -13.02 -2.10 -5.03
CA ALA A 147 -12.23 -0.94 -4.58
C ALA A 147 -11.44 -1.24 -3.30
N ASP A 148 -10.81 -0.20 -2.73
CA ASP A 148 -9.95 -0.35 -1.56
C ASP A 148 -10.71 -0.81 -0.29
N ARG A 149 -10.11 -1.72 0.47
CA ARG A 149 -10.65 -2.23 1.76
C ARG A 149 -12.01 -2.91 1.63
N VAL A 150 -12.32 -3.45 0.47
CA VAL A 150 -13.53 -4.28 0.31
C VAL A 150 -13.31 -5.60 1.02
N VAL A 151 -14.30 -6.04 1.78
CA VAL A 151 -14.31 -7.36 2.43
C VAL A 151 -15.37 -8.22 1.74
N LEU A 152 -14.96 -9.34 1.16
CA LEU A 152 -15.86 -10.31 0.56
C LEU A 152 -15.96 -11.56 1.44
N LEU A 153 -17.17 -11.87 1.94
CA LEU A 153 -17.43 -13.04 2.77
C LEU A 153 -17.87 -14.26 1.94
N PRO A 154 -17.83 -15.49 2.51
CA PRO A 154 -18.00 -16.70 1.72
C PRO A 154 -19.35 -16.76 0.99
N GLY A 155 -19.35 -17.32 -0.22
CA GLY A 155 -20.58 -17.52 -1.00
C GLY A 155 -21.10 -16.26 -1.69
N CYS A 156 -20.50 -15.09 -1.48
CA CYS A 156 -20.95 -13.87 -2.13
C CYS A 156 -20.70 -13.89 -3.65
N ARG A 157 -21.62 -13.25 -4.39
CA ARG A 157 -21.59 -13.14 -5.85
C ARG A 157 -21.66 -11.68 -6.24
N VAL A 158 -20.55 -11.15 -6.75
CA VAL A 158 -20.46 -9.80 -7.30
C VAL A 158 -20.74 -9.86 -8.79
N GLY A 159 -21.80 -9.21 -9.25
CA GLY A 159 -22.23 -9.25 -10.64
C GLY A 159 -21.26 -8.55 -11.60
N ARG A 160 -21.38 -8.85 -12.90
CA ARG A 160 -20.71 -8.11 -13.99
C ARG A 160 -20.87 -6.59 -13.83
N ARG A 161 -19.77 -5.84 -14.00
CA ARG A 161 -19.70 -4.36 -13.89
C ARG A 161 -20.17 -3.77 -12.55
N THR A 162 -20.37 -4.59 -11.53
CA THR A 162 -20.70 -4.12 -10.17
C THR A 162 -19.52 -3.38 -9.57
N VAL A 163 -19.78 -2.32 -8.82
CA VAL A 163 -18.78 -1.60 -8.04
C VAL A 163 -18.99 -1.90 -6.58
N MET A 164 -18.06 -2.63 -5.99
CA MET A 164 -17.86 -2.68 -4.54
C MET A 164 -16.89 -1.55 -4.19
N GLY A 165 -17.44 -0.40 -3.83
CA GLY A 165 -16.74 0.82 -3.44
C GLY A 165 -15.95 0.67 -2.15
N SER A 166 -15.22 1.73 -1.76
CA SER A 166 -14.25 1.60 -0.68
C SER A 166 -14.92 1.18 0.64
N GLY A 167 -14.30 0.24 1.35
CA GLY A 167 -14.82 -0.32 2.61
C GLY A 167 -16.11 -1.12 2.49
N ALA A 168 -16.55 -1.49 1.28
CA ALA A 168 -17.75 -2.30 1.11
C ALA A 168 -17.62 -3.66 1.80
N LEU A 169 -18.59 -4.01 2.64
CA LEU A 169 -18.69 -5.34 3.26
C LEU A 169 -19.73 -6.20 2.52
N ALA A 170 -19.29 -7.25 1.84
CA ALA A 170 -20.22 -8.20 1.26
C ALA A 170 -20.62 -9.27 2.28
N LYS A 171 -21.91 -9.38 2.61
CA LYS A 171 -22.44 -10.44 3.48
C LYS A 171 -22.24 -11.84 2.90
N ARG A 172 -22.18 -12.84 3.77
CA ARG A 172 -22.14 -14.26 3.39
C ARG A 172 -23.34 -14.61 2.49
N GLY A 173 -23.09 -15.24 1.35
CA GLY A 173 -24.13 -15.58 0.36
C GLY A 173 -24.80 -14.37 -0.33
N GLY A 174 -24.32 -13.14 -0.10
CA GLY A 174 -24.90 -11.93 -0.68
C GLY A 174 -24.77 -11.88 -2.20
N ILE A 175 -25.78 -11.35 -2.87
CA ILE A 175 -25.82 -11.20 -4.33
C ILE A 175 -25.84 -9.71 -4.66
N TYR A 176 -24.79 -9.24 -5.33
CA TYR A 176 -24.62 -7.84 -5.73
C TYR A 176 -24.88 -7.74 -7.23
N MET A 177 -25.97 -7.08 -7.61
CA MET A 177 -26.53 -7.11 -8.97
C MET A 177 -25.63 -6.47 -10.03
N HIS A 178 -25.76 -6.90 -11.28
CA HIS A 178 -25.02 -6.34 -12.41
C HIS A 178 -25.10 -4.81 -12.50
N GLY A 179 -23.96 -4.14 -12.62
CA GLY A 179 -23.88 -2.68 -12.74
C GLY A 179 -24.26 -1.89 -11.47
N SER A 180 -24.61 -2.55 -10.37
CA SER A 180 -24.92 -1.86 -9.12
C SER A 180 -23.67 -1.30 -8.45
N THR A 181 -23.85 -0.27 -7.60
CA THR A 181 -22.75 0.33 -6.81
C THR A 181 -23.08 0.24 -5.34
N TRP A 182 -22.12 -0.27 -4.56
CA TRP A 182 -22.22 -0.52 -3.14
C TRP A 182 -21.01 0.08 -2.42
N MET A 183 -21.15 0.63 -1.21
CA MET A 183 -20.00 1.20 -0.49
C MET A 183 -20.18 1.08 1.01
N GLY A 184 -19.05 0.99 1.72
CA GLY A 184 -19.02 0.99 3.18
C GLY A 184 -19.74 -0.17 3.84
N ASN A 185 -20.15 0.04 5.08
CA ASN A 185 -20.81 -0.97 5.88
C ASN A 185 -21.82 -0.32 6.81
N GLU A 186 -23.08 -0.71 6.68
CA GLU A 186 -24.14 -0.36 7.60
C GLU A 186 -24.92 -1.62 7.96
N GLY A 187 -25.03 -1.93 9.26
CA GLY A 187 -25.76 -3.11 9.72
C GLY A 187 -25.17 -4.46 9.27
N GLY A 188 -23.89 -4.52 8.87
CA GLY A 188 -23.22 -5.75 8.46
C GLY A 188 -23.28 -6.05 6.95
N GLU A 189 -23.71 -5.09 6.13
CA GLU A 189 -23.72 -5.19 4.67
C GLU A 189 -23.36 -3.84 4.05
N ALA A 190 -22.86 -3.86 2.82
CA ALA A 190 -22.60 -2.65 2.06
C ALA A 190 -23.88 -1.89 1.74
N VAL A 191 -23.80 -0.56 1.71
CA VAL A 191 -24.93 0.31 1.36
C VAL A 191 -25.00 0.45 -0.16
N MET A 192 -26.18 0.27 -0.74
CA MET A 192 -26.40 0.44 -2.19
C MET A 192 -26.54 1.93 -2.54
N PHE A 193 -25.65 2.45 -3.38
CA PHE A 193 -25.68 3.82 -3.89
C PHE A 193 -26.39 3.94 -5.24
N SER A 194 -26.24 2.92 -6.10
CA SER A 194 -26.91 2.87 -7.39
C SER A 194 -27.46 1.48 -7.65
N LYS A 195 -28.73 1.42 -8.05
CA LYS A 195 -29.33 0.18 -8.54
C LYS A 195 -28.62 -0.26 -9.83
N GLY A 196 -28.55 -1.57 -9.99
CA GLY A 196 -28.01 -2.20 -11.20
C GLY A 196 -29.00 -2.13 -12.36
N SER A 197 -28.56 -2.56 -13.54
CA SER A 197 -29.41 -2.70 -14.74
C SER A 197 -29.20 -4.05 -15.41
N THR A 198 -30.23 -4.56 -16.08
CA THR A 198 -30.15 -5.78 -16.90
C THR A 198 -29.23 -5.58 -18.10
N GLU A 199 -29.16 -4.37 -18.66
CA GLU A 199 -28.23 -3.99 -19.73
C GLU A 199 -26.76 -4.14 -19.31
N ALA A 200 -26.43 -3.86 -18.05
CA ALA A 200 -25.07 -4.02 -17.55
C ALA A 200 -24.56 -5.47 -17.61
N ALA A 201 -25.47 -6.45 -17.73
CA ALA A 201 -25.10 -7.86 -17.91
C ALA A 201 -24.51 -8.15 -19.29
N THR A 202 -24.83 -7.35 -20.32
CA THR A 202 -24.38 -7.58 -21.71
C THR A 202 -23.37 -6.55 -22.22
N MET A 203 -23.23 -5.40 -21.53
CA MET A 203 -22.26 -4.36 -21.90
C MET A 203 -20.81 -4.88 -21.95
N ASP A 204 -20.01 -4.26 -22.84
CA ASP A 204 -18.56 -4.46 -22.90
C ASP A 204 -17.91 -4.16 -21.55
N THR A 205 -16.93 -4.96 -21.16
CA THR A 205 -16.20 -4.84 -19.89
C THR A 205 -14.84 -4.23 -20.04
N LEU A 206 -14.37 -4.01 -21.27
CA LEU A 206 -13.03 -3.54 -21.52
C LEU A 206 -12.81 -2.14 -20.94
N SER A 207 -11.86 -2.06 -19.99
CA SER A 207 -11.43 -0.80 -19.40
C SER A 207 -10.48 -0.03 -20.33
N PRO A 208 -10.35 1.30 -20.16
CA PRO A 208 -9.25 2.09 -20.75
C PRO A 208 -7.87 1.45 -20.54
N PHE A 209 -7.61 0.88 -19.36
CA PHE A 209 -6.39 0.12 -19.09
C PHE A 209 -6.27 -1.10 -20.03
N GLY A 210 -7.35 -1.86 -20.18
CA GLY A 210 -7.46 -2.96 -21.12
C GLY A 210 -7.13 -2.57 -22.56
N LYS A 211 -7.72 -1.46 -23.03
CA LYS A 211 -7.50 -0.91 -24.37
C LYS A 211 -6.03 -0.52 -24.60
N ALA A 212 -5.48 0.30 -23.72
CA ALA A 212 -4.11 0.77 -23.87
C ALA A 212 -3.07 -0.35 -23.69
N PHE A 213 -3.17 -1.15 -22.64
CA PHE A 213 -2.12 -2.12 -22.30
C PHE A 213 -2.17 -3.38 -23.17
N TYR A 214 -3.35 -3.97 -23.32
CA TYR A 214 -3.49 -5.26 -23.98
C TYR A 214 -3.85 -5.15 -25.46
N ARG A 215 -4.67 -4.17 -25.86
CA ARG A 215 -5.01 -3.95 -27.27
C ARG A 215 -4.09 -2.96 -27.99
N ARG A 216 -3.24 -2.24 -27.26
CA ARG A 216 -2.37 -1.18 -27.81
C ARG A 216 -3.14 -0.03 -28.47
N GLU A 217 -4.36 0.20 -28.02
CA GLU A 217 -5.24 1.28 -28.47
C GLU A 217 -5.03 2.50 -27.55
N ALA A 218 -3.86 3.12 -27.61
CA ALA A 218 -3.55 4.34 -26.87
C ALA A 218 -3.00 5.43 -27.79
N ASN A 219 -3.25 6.70 -27.49
CA ASN A 219 -2.67 7.83 -28.22
C ASN A 219 -1.19 8.11 -27.85
N TYR A 220 -0.56 7.24 -27.06
CA TYR A 220 0.84 7.35 -26.64
C TYR A 220 1.50 5.96 -26.58
N PHE A 221 2.83 5.95 -26.50
CA PHE A 221 3.58 4.70 -26.37
C PHE A 221 3.42 4.08 -24.97
N VAL A 222 2.72 2.95 -24.92
CA VAL A 222 2.55 2.15 -23.71
C VAL A 222 3.73 1.19 -23.55
N LEU A 223 4.44 1.26 -22.42
CA LEU A 223 5.58 0.39 -22.14
C LEU A 223 5.14 -1.08 -22.18
N PRO A 224 5.81 -1.92 -22.98
CA PRO A 224 5.48 -3.34 -23.04
C PRO A 224 5.83 -4.04 -21.72
N TYR A 225 5.08 -5.09 -21.39
CA TYR A 225 5.26 -5.86 -20.15
C TYR A 225 6.72 -6.30 -19.89
N PRO A 226 7.48 -6.86 -20.86
CA PRO A 226 8.88 -7.23 -20.62
C PRO A 226 9.76 -6.06 -20.18
N LEU A 227 9.53 -4.86 -20.71
CA LEU A 227 10.30 -3.67 -20.33
C LEU A 227 9.99 -3.24 -18.89
N LEU A 228 8.74 -3.38 -18.46
CA LEU A 228 8.33 -3.13 -17.08
C LEU A 228 8.95 -4.14 -16.11
N VAL A 229 9.04 -5.41 -16.50
CA VAL A 229 9.75 -6.44 -15.72
C VAL A 229 11.22 -6.08 -15.57
N VAL A 230 11.89 -5.71 -16.67
CA VAL A 230 13.30 -5.28 -16.65
C VAL A 230 13.49 -4.05 -15.77
N ALA A 231 12.63 -3.04 -15.88
CA ALA A 231 12.71 -1.84 -15.06
C ALA A 231 12.54 -2.15 -13.56
N ASN A 232 11.58 -3.00 -13.19
CA ASN A 232 11.38 -3.43 -11.80
C ASN A 232 12.57 -4.24 -11.28
N PHE A 233 13.07 -5.19 -12.08
CA PHE A 233 14.24 -6.01 -11.73
C PHE A 233 15.48 -5.15 -11.51
N VAL A 234 15.82 -4.27 -12.46
CA VAL A 234 16.98 -3.37 -12.38
C VAL A 234 16.86 -2.47 -11.16
N THR A 235 15.69 -1.85 -10.94
CA THR A 235 15.50 -0.96 -9.79
C THR A 235 15.59 -1.73 -8.47
N ALA A 236 15.06 -2.95 -8.40
CA ALA A 236 15.18 -3.80 -7.21
C ALA A 236 16.64 -4.19 -6.95
N ALA A 237 17.40 -4.54 -7.98
CA ALA A 237 18.82 -4.89 -7.86
C ALA A 237 19.68 -3.69 -7.44
N LEU A 238 19.46 -2.52 -8.03
CA LEU A 238 20.14 -1.27 -7.65
C LEU A 238 19.80 -0.87 -6.22
N SER A 239 18.53 -0.94 -5.84
CA SER A 239 18.07 -0.68 -4.47
C SER A 239 18.73 -1.65 -3.48
N ALA A 240 18.78 -2.95 -3.78
CA ALA A 240 19.38 -3.94 -2.90
C ALA A 240 20.89 -3.71 -2.73
N SER A 241 21.57 -3.35 -3.82
CA SER A 241 23.01 -3.03 -3.82
C SER A 241 23.31 -1.76 -3.03
N PHE A 242 22.49 -0.71 -3.22
CA PHE A 242 22.59 0.54 -2.48
C PHE A 242 22.50 0.28 -0.97
N TRP A 243 21.47 -0.40 -0.49
CA TRP A 243 21.32 -0.68 0.95
C TRP A 243 22.27 -1.75 1.51
N ALA A 244 22.99 -2.47 0.65
CA ALA A 244 24.04 -3.41 1.07
C ALA A 244 25.42 -2.74 1.23
N SER A 245 25.62 -1.54 0.67
CA SER A 245 26.93 -0.90 0.66
C SER A 245 27.50 -0.50 2.03
N PRO A 246 26.73 -0.22 3.11
CA PRO A 246 27.31 0.15 4.41
C PRO A 246 28.29 -0.91 4.96
N ALA A 247 27.95 -2.20 4.79
CA ALA A 247 28.82 -3.29 5.22
C ALA A 247 30.16 -3.32 4.45
N VAL A 248 30.09 -3.03 3.15
CA VAL A 248 31.26 -2.96 2.28
C VAL A 248 32.11 -1.74 2.64
N VAL A 249 31.48 -0.57 2.79
CA VAL A 249 32.17 0.69 3.13
C VAL A 249 32.84 0.59 4.50
N ALA A 250 32.17 0.04 5.51
CA ALA A 250 32.77 -0.17 6.84
C ALA A 250 34.00 -1.08 6.78
N ALA A 251 33.94 -2.18 6.02
CA ALA A 251 35.08 -3.07 5.84
C ALA A 251 36.25 -2.39 5.11
N GLN A 252 35.97 -1.53 4.12
CA GLN A 252 36.99 -0.77 3.40
C GLN A 252 37.62 0.32 4.28
N ILE A 253 36.82 1.06 5.06
CA ILE A 253 37.33 2.09 5.96
C ILE A 253 38.25 1.46 7.01
N LEU A 254 37.87 0.35 7.63
CA LEU A 254 38.74 -0.38 8.55
C LEU A 254 40.04 -0.83 7.89
N ARG A 255 40.00 -1.27 6.62
CA ARG A 255 41.21 -1.61 5.86
C ARG A 255 42.09 -0.38 5.63
N LEU A 256 41.51 0.74 5.27
CA LEU A 256 42.26 1.98 5.02
C LEU A 256 42.88 2.53 6.30
N MET A 257 42.17 2.47 7.43
CA MET A 257 42.69 2.90 8.74
C MET A 257 43.88 2.04 9.18
N ASP A 258 43.80 0.73 9.00
CA ASP A 258 44.92 -0.18 9.30
C ASP A 258 46.17 0.11 8.46
N LEU A 259 45.98 0.47 7.19
CA LEU A 259 47.08 0.74 6.26
C LEU A 259 47.73 2.11 6.49
N HIS A 260 46.94 3.15 6.78
CA HIS A 260 47.41 4.54 6.84
C HIS A 260 47.62 5.05 8.27
N CYS A 261 47.08 4.36 9.28
CA CYS A 261 47.22 4.73 10.68
C CYS A 261 47.70 3.51 11.51
N PRO A 262 48.89 2.95 11.21
CA PRO A 262 49.39 1.76 11.88
C PRO A 262 49.60 1.97 13.40
N ASP A 263 49.85 3.22 13.81
CA ASP A 263 50.01 3.61 15.22
C ASP A 263 48.76 3.36 16.06
N LEU A 264 47.57 3.30 15.44
CA LEU A 264 46.32 2.97 16.14
C LEU A 264 46.25 1.52 16.60
N GLN A 265 47.12 0.64 16.08
CA GLN A 265 47.21 -0.78 16.44
C GLN A 265 45.84 -1.48 16.52
N LEU A 266 44.94 -1.20 15.58
CA LEU A 266 43.51 -1.58 15.63
C LEU A 266 43.26 -3.10 15.81
N TYR A 267 44.20 -3.93 15.38
CA TYR A 267 44.11 -5.40 15.46
C TYR A 267 44.99 -6.02 16.55
N ALA A 268 45.69 -5.22 17.36
CA ALA A 268 46.50 -5.71 18.47
C ALA A 268 45.64 -6.51 19.47
N ALA A 269 46.24 -7.54 20.08
CA ALA A 269 45.55 -8.46 20.96
C ALA A 269 45.26 -7.81 22.33
N THR A 270 44.21 -6.98 22.39
CA THR A 270 43.71 -6.34 23.60
C THR A 270 42.29 -6.82 23.93
N TRP A 271 41.91 -6.77 25.20
CA TRP A 271 40.58 -7.21 25.65
C TRP A 271 39.44 -6.33 25.09
N TYR A 272 39.72 -5.04 24.84
CA TYR A 272 38.76 -4.07 24.30
C TYR A 272 38.72 -4.02 22.77
N ARG A 273 39.58 -4.77 22.06
CA ARG A 273 39.63 -4.80 20.59
C ARG A 273 38.26 -5.00 19.93
N PRO A 274 37.40 -5.95 20.36
CA PRO A 274 36.08 -6.09 19.76
C PRO A 274 35.25 -4.81 19.88
N GLY A 275 35.28 -4.15 21.05
CA GLY A 275 34.54 -2.91 21.29
C GLY A 275 34.96 -1.77 20.36
N VAL A 276 36.26 -1.60 20.13
CA VAL A 276 36.79 -0.58 19.20
C VAL A 276 36.36 -0.89 17.76
N LEU A 277 36.55 -2.13 17.29
CA LEU A 277 36.19 -2.51 15.93
C LEU A 277 34.68 -2.40 15.67
N TYR A 278 33.85 -2.92 16.58
CA TYR A 278 32.39 -2.79 16.46
C TYR A 278 31.93 -1.35 16.62
N GLY A 279 32.57 -0.54 17.46
CA GLY A 279 32.30 0.89 17.60
C GLY A 279 32.55 1.66 16.30
N ILE A 280 33.69 1.43 15.64
CA ILE A 280 34.00 2.05 14.34
C ILE A 280 32.99 1.58 13.28
N ILE A 281 32.68 0.27 13.22
CA ILE A 281 31.69 -0.25 12.27
C ILE A 281 30.33 0.40 12.51
N ALA A 282 29.86 0.48 13.75
CA ALA A 282 28.58 1.08 14.10
C ALA A 282 28.56 2.56 13.70
N PHE A 283 29.62 3.32 13.99
CA PHE A 283 29.75 4.72 13.60
C PHE A 283 29.66 4.89 12.08
N VAL A 284 30.42 4.10 11.32
CA VAL A 284 30.36 4.12 9.84
C VAL A 284 28.96 3.78 9.34
N PHE A 285 28.30 2.77 9.92
CA PHE A 285 26.93 2.42 9.55
C PHE A 285 25.96 3.57 9.79
N VAL A 286 26.02 4.24 10.94
CA VAL A 286 25.18 5.41 11.24
C VAL A 286 25.38 6.51 10.22
N VAL A 287 26.64 6.88 9.92
CA VAL A 287 26.96 7.93 8.95
C VAL A 287 26.47 7.57 7.55
N ILE A 288 26.80 6.37 7.06
CA ILE A 288 26.46 5.95 5.70
C ILE A 288 24.96 5.76 5.53
N LEU A 289 24.27 5.10 6.47
CA LEU A 289 22.82 4.90 6.39
C LEU A 289 22.05 6.24 6.44
N THR A 290 22.52 7.21 7.24
CA THR A 290 21.94 8.55 7.28
C THR A 290 22.11 9.27 5.93
N LEU A 291 23.31 9.22 5.37
CA LEU A 291 23.58 9.80 4.04
C LEU A 291 22.74 9.12 2.95
N GLN A 292 22.64 7.80 2.96
CA GLN A 292 21.84 7.03 2.02
C GLN A 292 20.35 7.35 2.13
N SER A 293 19.84 7.53 3.35
CA SER A 293 18.48 7.95 3.61
C SER A 293 18.21 9.31 2.96
N PHE A 294 19.08 10.30 3.17
CA PHE A 294 18.97 11.61 2.54
C PHE A 294 19.03 11.53 1.00
N ILE A 295 19.98 10.77 0.44
CA ILE A 295 20.10 10.56 -1.01
C ILE A 295 18.81 9.94 -1.58
N SER A 296 18.23 8.94 -0.92
CA SER A 296 17.01 8.29 -1.39
C SER A 296 15.79 9.24 -1.36
N MET A 297 15.73 10.15 -0.38
CA MET A 297 14.69 11.16 -0.28
C MET A 297 14.80 12.20 -1.40
N VAL A 298 16.01 12.72 -1.62
CA VAL A 298 16.31 13.63 -2.74
C VAL A 298 15.99 12.95 -4.08
N TRP A 299 16.36 11.68 -4.25
CA TRP A 299 16.05 10.90 -5.45
C TRP A 299 14.54 10.83 -5.73
N VAL A 300 13.71 10.62 -4.72
CA VAL A 300 12.24 10.61 -4.89
C VAL A 300 11.71 11.99 -5.26
N ILE A 301 12.22 13.06 -4.64
CA ILE A 301 11.84 14.43 -5.01
C ILE A 301 12.22 14.71 -6.48
N LEU A 302 13.45 14.39 -6.87
CA LEU A 302 13.94 14.58 -8.24
C LEU A 302 13.12 13.81 -9.26
N THR A 303 12.90 12.51 -9.04
CA THR A 303 12.12 11.69 -9.98
C THR A 303 10.66 12.15 -10.07
N LYS A 304 10.07 12.65 -8.97
CA LYS A 304 8.72 13.25 -9.01
C LYS A 304 8.69 14.43 -9.99
N TRP A 305 9.62 15.38 -9.86
CA TRP A 305 9.64 16.58 -10.69
C TRP A 305 10.06 16.31 -12.14
N LEU A 306 10.99 15.37 -12.37
CA LEU A 306 11.47 15.03 -13.72
C LEU A 306 10.46 14.17 -14.51
N ILE A 307 9.82 13.20 -13.88
CA ILE A 307 8.97 12.22 -14.58
C ILE A 307 7.51 12.65 -14.61
N ILE A 308 7.00 13.13 -13.47
CA ILE A 308 5.58 13.51 -13.33
C ILE A 308 5.39 15.00 -13.61
N GLY A 309 6.26 15.84 -13.03
CA GLY A 309 6.11 17.29 -13.05
C GLY A 309 5.11 17.78 -12.00
N ARG A 310 4.45 18.90 -12.29
CA ARG A 310 3.36 19.43 -11.45
C ARG A 310 2.04 18.81 -11.88
N ARG A 311 1.35 18.13 -10.97
CA ARG A 311 0.01 17.58 -11.23
C ARG A 311 -1.02 18.70 -11.28
N THR A 312 -1.99 18.52 -12.15
CA THR A 312 -3.17 19.36 -12.29
C THR A 312 -4.42 18.50 -12.13
N GLU A 313 -5.47 19.14 -11.64
CA GLU A 313 -6.80 18.53 -11.58
C GLU A 313 -7.31 18.20 -12.99
N GLY A 314 -8.03 17.09 -13.12
CA GLY A 314 -8.54 16.63 -14.40
C GLY A 314 -8.64 15.11 -14.51
N GLN A 315 -9.13 14.67 -15.67
CA GLN A 315 -9.25 13.26 -16.02
C GLN A 315 -8.08 12.82 -16.89
N PHE A 316 -7.49 11.68 -16.53
CA PHE A 316 -6.37 11.05 -17.21
C PHE A 316 -6.69 9.58 -17.50
N PRO A 317 -7.60 9.29 -18.45
CA PRO A 317 -7.89 7.93 -18.89
C PRO A 317 -6.62 7.21 -19.35
N TRP A 318 -6.50 5.93 -19.03
CA TRP A 318 -5.29 5.15 -19.32
C TRP A 318 -4.98 5.04 -20.82
N ASP A 319 -5.98 5.14 -21.69
CA ASP A 319 -5.86 5.09 -23.17
C ASP A 319 -5.58 6.45 -23.82
N MET A 320 -5.83 7.55 -23.11
CA MET A 320 -5.68 8.91 -23.64
C MET A 320 -4.53 9.70 -23.01
N SER A 321 -3.97 9.25 -21.88
CA SER A 321 -2.90 9.96 -21.17
C SER A 321 -1.82 9.03 -20.64
N SER A 322 -0.57 9.43 -20.85
CA SER A 322 0.63 8.75 -20.32
C SER A 322 0.85 8.96 -18.82
N TYR A 323 0.02 9.77 -18.14
CA TYR A 323 0.17 10.09 -16.72
C TYR A 323 0.31 8.84 -15.85
N CYS A 324 -0.57 7.85 -16.01
CA CYS A 324 -0.57 6.67 -15.16
C CYS A 324 0.70 5.82 -15.33
N GLN A 325 1.25 5.73 -16.55
CA GLN A 325 2.52 5.06 -16.81
C GLN A 325 3.70 5.80 -16.16
N ARG A 326 3.74 7.14 -16.29
CA ARG A 326 4.76 7.98 -15.64
C ARG A 326 4.70 7.86 -14.12
N TRP A 327 3.48 7.81 -13.57
CA TRP A 327 3.25 7.58 -12.15
C TRP A 327 3.76 6.20 -11.70
N GLN A 328 3.45 5.13 -12.43
CA GLN A 328 3.98 3.79 -12.12
C GLN A 328 5.50 3.73 -12.20
N LEU A 329 6.11 4.37 -13.20
CA LEU A 329 7.57 4.46 -13.32
C LEU A 329 8.18 5.17 -12.10
N HIS A 330 7.61 6.29 -11.68
CA HIS A 330 8.05 6.98 -10.46
C HIS A 330 7.90 6.10 -9.20
N LEU A 331 6.80 5.36 -9.06
CA LEU A 331 6.63 4.41 -7.95
C LEU A 331 7.73 3.33 -7.96
N THR A 332 8.03 2.73 -9.12
CA THR A 332 9.13 1.77 -9.25
C THR A 332 10.45 2.40 -8.82
N LEU A 333 10.77 3.61 -9.31
CA LEU A 333 12.02 4.31 -8.97
C LEU A 333 12.09 4.79 -7.52
N SER A 334 10.96 4.94 -6.84
CA SER A 334 10.90 5.33 -5.41
C SER A 334 11.21 4.19 -4.44
N ARG A 335 11.35 2.95 -4.95
CA ARG A 335 11.62 1.74 -4.17
C ARG A 335 12.77 1.87 -3.14
N PRO A 336 13.92 2.51 -3.45
CA PRO A 336 15.00 2.66 -2.47
C PRO A 336 14.56 3.33 -1.17
N MET A 337 13.68 4.34 -1.24
CA MET A 337 13.20 5.07 -0.06
C MET A 337 12.15 4.29 0.73
N TYR A 338 11.16 3.70 0.04
CA TYR A 338 10.02 3.05 0.69
C TYR A 338 10.26 1.62 1.16
N ARG A 339 11.18 0.88 0.53
CA ARG A 339 11.36 -0.57 0.79
C ARG A 339 12.76 -0.98 1.21
N GLY A 340 13.71 -0.06 1.14
CA GLY A 340 15.12 -0.39 1.35
C GLY A 340 15.64 -0.23 2.79
N HIS A 341 14.92 0.50 3.64
CA HIS A 341 15.36 0.84 4.99
C HIS A 341 14.37 0.36 6.06
N GLY A 342 14.67 -0.76 6.73
CA GLY A 342 13.96 -1.24 7.92
C GLY A 342 12.43 -1.37 7.78
N ILE A 343 11.75 -1.40 8.93
CA ILE A 343 10.28 -1.38 9.00
C ILE A 343 9.83 0.08 8.89
N GLY A 344 9.06 0.42 7.85
CA GLY A 344 8.51 1.77 7.65
C GLY A 344 9.28 2.68 6.70
N GLY A 345 10.41 2.22 6.13
CA GLY A 345 11.18 3.00 5.16
C GLY A 345 11.90 4.20 5.78
N VAL A 346 12.49 5.03 4.92
CA VAL A 346 13.27 6.22 5.33
C VAL A 346 12.41 7.30 6.00
N LEU A 347 11.10 7.32 5.74
CA LEU A 347 10.20 8.37 6.22
C LEU A 347 9.67 8.14 7.63
N ALA A 348 9.61 6.89 8.11
CA ALA A 348 9.04 6.57 9.42
C ALA A 348 9.73 7.30 10.59
N PRO A 349 11.08 7.40 10.66
CA PRO A 349 11.74 8.18 11.70
C PRO A 349 11.50 9.70 11.64
N LEU A 350 11.02 10.22 10.50
CA LEU A 350 10.71 11.64 10.32
C LEU A 350 9.26 11.96 10.68
N ALA A 351 8.41 10.94 10.85
CA ALA A 351 7.00 11.08 11.18
C ALA A 351 6.80 11.88 12.48
N GLY A 352 5.77 12.73 12.53
CA GLY A 352 5.49 13.64 13.63
C GLY A 352 6.41 14.87 13.75
N SER A 353 7.46 14.99 12.91
CA SER A 353 8.43 16.10 12.98
C SER A 353 8.20 17.18 11.91
N ALA A 354 8.89 18.32 12.03
CA ALA A 354 8.92 19.32 10.97
C ALA A 354 9.57 18.81 9.66
N TYR A 355 10.42 17.79 9.74
CA TYR A 355 11.15 17.27 8.57
C TYR A 355 10.24 16.55 7.57
N ILE A 356 9.23 15.82 8.06
CA ILE A 356 8.26 15.18 7.16
C ILE A 356 7.40 16.23 6.44
N VAL A 357 7.09 17.34 7.10
CA VAL A 357 6.41 18.49 6.47
C VAL A 357 7.27 19.09 5.37
N TRP A 358 8.57 19.29 5.60
CA TRP A 358 9.49 19.78 4.57
C TRP A 358 9.56 18.86 3.36
N PHE A 359 9.58 17.55 3.58
CA PHE A 359 9.55 16.56 2.49
C PHE A 359 8.29 16.67 1.63
N TYR A 360 7.10 16.72 2.23
CA TYR A 360 5.85 16.85 1.45
C TYR A 360 5.71 18.22 0.77
N ARG A 361 6.21 19.30 1.40
CA ARG A 361 6.31 20.62 0.75
C ARG A 361 7.23 20.57 -0.48
N ALA A 362 8.37 19.88 -0.40
CA ALA A 362 9.28 19.69 -1.54
C ALA A 362 8.65 18.87 -2.68
N LEU A 363 7.70 17.98 -2.36
CA LEU A 363 6.89 17.27 -3.37
C LEU A 363 5.74 18.12 -3.94
N GLY A 364 5.43 19.26 -3.33
CA GLY A 364 4.50 20.26 -3.83
C GLY A 364 3.29 20.55 -2.94
N ALA A 365 3.15 19.91 -1.77
CA ALA A 365 2.04 20.17 -0.85
C ALA A 365 2.11 21.57 -0.26
N ARG A 366 0.93 22.17 -0.05
CA ARG A 366 0.77 23.42 0.69
C ARG A 366 0.35 23.07 2.11
N ILE A 367 1.24 23.29 3.07
CA ILE A 367 1.03 22.86 4.46
C ILE A 367 1.28 24.07 5.36
N GLY A 368 0.33 24.41 6.23
CA GLY A 368 0.43 25.51 7.19
C GLY A 368 1.44 25.27 8.33
N LYS A 369 1.40 26.13 9.34
CA LYS A 369 2.28 26.04 10.52
C LYS A 369 1.75 25.02 11.52
N ASN A 370 2.65 24.51 12.37
CA ASN A 370 2.31 23.61 13.49
C ASN A 370 1.54 22.34 13.10
N CYS A 371 1.68 21.86 11.86
CA CYS A 371 1.08 20.60 11.45
C CYS A 371 1.90 19.40 11.94
N SER A 372 1.22 18.37 12.44
CA SER A 372 1.82 17.07 12.78
C SER A 372 1.35 16.03 11.76
N LEU A 373 2.29 15.48 10.99
CA LEU A 373 1.99 14.46 9.99
C LEU A 373 2.51 13.10 10.45
N TRP A 374 1.61 12.12 10.50
CA TRP A 374 1.90 10.72 10.82
C TRP A 374 2.40 10.53 12.26
N ALA A 375 1.77 11.20 13.23
CA ALA A 375 2.25 11.27 14.61
C ALA A 375 2.52 9.90 15.28
N SER A 376 1.77 8.84 14.93
CA SER A 376 1.99 7.47 15.41
C SER A 376 3.24 6.77 14.86
N GLY A 377 4.03 7.40 13.99
CA GLY A 377 5.23 6.81 13.37
C GLY A 377 4.95 6.00 12.11
N LYS A 378 3.67 5.70 11.82
CA LYS A 378 3.27 5.00 10.60
C LYS A 378 2.87 6.01 9.52
N VAL A 379 3.70 6.09 8.49
CA VAL A 379 3.52 7.00 7.36
C VAL A 379 2.26 6.62 6.58
N GLY A 380 1.27 7.51 6.60
CA GLY A 380 0.04 7.36 5.83
C GLY A 380 0.22 7.59 4.33
N LEU A 381 -0.89 7.61 3.60
CA LEU A 381 -0.88 7.73 2.15
C LEU A 381 -1.14 9.18 1.70
N MET A 382 -0.16 9.77 1.03
CA MET A 382 -0.28 11.05 0.32
C MET A 382 0.48 10.99 -1.01
N THR A 383 -0.16 10.41 -2.03
CA THR A 383 0.44 10.07 -3.33
C THR A 383 0.59 11.27 -4.28
N GLU A 384 -0.26 12.28 -4.14
CA GLU A 384 -0.26 13.52 -4.94
C GLU A 384 -0.12 14.75 -4.04
N PRO A 385 1.03 14.98 -3.39
CA PRO A 385 1.21 16.11 -2.47
C PRO A 385 0.87 17.45 -3.11
N ASP A 386 1.15 17.64 -4.40
CA ASP A 386 0.87 18.86 -5.16
C ASP A 386 -0.62 19.22 -5.33
N LEU A 387 -1.52 18.29 -5.01
CA LEU A 387 -2.96 18.52 -4.99
C LEU A 387 -3.54 18.67 -3.57
N VAL A 388 -2.69 18.58 -2.55
CA VAL A 388 -3.10 18.64 -1.14
C VAL A 388 -2.77 20.01 -0.54
N THR A 389 -3.77 20.61 0.09
CA THR A 389 -3.64 21.82 0.90
C THR A 389 -4.09 21.54 2.32
N LEU A 390 -3.20 21.76 3.29
CA LEU A 390 -3.45 21.68 4.72
C LEU A 390 -3.33 23.09 5.33
N GLY A 391 -4.29 23.47 6.17
CA GLY A 391 -4.25 24.68 7.00
C GLY A 391 -3.18 24.63 8.09
N GLU A 392 -3.29 25.52 9.06
CA GLU A 392 -2.45 25.51 10.27
C GLU A 392 -2.98 24.51 11.30
N GLU A 393 -2.11 23.98 12.17
CA GLU A 393 -2.48 23.12 13.31
C GLU A 393 -3.19 21.81 12.93
N VAL A 394 -3.04 21.36 11.68
CA VAL A 394 -3.58 20.08 11.20
C VAL A 394 -2.80 18.90 11.78
N SER A 395 -3.54 17.90 12.27
CA SER A 395 -2.99 16.62 12.75
C SER A 395 -3.46 15.45 11.87
N LEU A 396 -2.51 14.77 11.22
CA LEU A 396 -2.77 13.55 10.46
C LEU A 396 -2.15 12.35 11.16
N ASP A 397 -2.92 11.30 11.41
CA ASP A 397 -2.44 10.08 12.08
C ASP A 397 -2.89 8.80 11.36
N ASP A 398 -1.95 7.98 10.88
CA ASP A 398 -2.15 6.77 10.05
C ASP A 398 -3.38 6.83 9.12
N CYS A 399 -3.53 7.95 8.40
CA CYS A 399 -4.70 8.22 7.56
C CYS A 399 -4.35 8.20 6.06
N SER A 400 -5.39 8.27 5.23
CA SER A 400 -5.27 8.28 3.77
C SER A 400 -5.75 9.62 3.21
N VAL A 401 -4.82 10.42 2.66
CA VAL A 401 -5.06 11.68 1.96
C VAL A 401 -4.66 11.49 0.49
N VAL A 402 -5.55 10.86 -0.28
CA VAL A 402 -5.26 10.44 -1.66
C VAL A 402 -6.09 11.26 -2.64
N ALA A 403 -5.41 12.05 -3.48
CA ALA A 403 -6.05 13.04 -4.34
C ALA A 403 -6.54 12.45 -5.67
N HIS A 404 -6.49 11.13 -5.83
CA HIS A 404 -6.94 10.44 -7.03
C HIS A 404 -8.04 9.41 -6.78
N ILE A 405 -8.81 9.13 -7.82
CA ILE A 405 -9.71 7.99 -7.90
C ILE A 405 -9.47 7.27 -9.23
N ASN A 406 -9.45 5.93 -9.20
CA ASN A 406 -9.32 5.11 -10.40
C ASN A 406 -10.58 4.28 -10.61
N SER A 407 -11.49 4.78 -11.45
CA SER A 407 -12.76 4.13 -11.76
C SER A 407 -12.61 3.24 -12.99
N ARG A 408 -12.06 2.04 -12.81
CA ARG A 408 -11.80 1.04 -13.87
C ARG A 408 -10.96 1.58 -15.04
N GLY A 409 -9.81 2.20 -14.77
CA GLY A 409 -8.92 2.75 -15.79
C GLY A 409 -9.20 4.21 -16.16
N MET A 410 -10.29 4.79 -15.63
CA MET A 410 -10.51 6.24 -15.65
C MET A 410 -9.86 6.84 -14.40
N PHE A 411 -8.64 7.33 -14.54
CA PHE A 411 -7.93 8.00 -13.46
C PHE A 411 -8.39 9.46 -13.40
N ALA A 412 -8.86 9.92 -12.26
CA ALA A 412 -9.21 11.33 -12.04
C ALA A 412 -8.40 11.87 -10.86
N LEU A 413 -7.87 13.07 -11.04
CA LEU A 413 -7.14 13.84 -10.03
C LEU A 413 -8.01 15.01 -9.60
N ASN A 414 -8.28 15.13 -8.31
CA ASN A 414 -9.01 16.25 -7.73
C ASN A 414 -8.24 16.81 -6.55
N ARG A 415 -8.41 18.10 -6.25
CA ARG A 415 -7.76 18.71 -5.09
C ARG A 415 -8.34 18.20 -3.78
N LEU A 416 -7.51 18.21 -2.74
CA LEU A 416 -7.91 17.97 -1.35
C LEU A 416 -7.58 19.21 -0.52
N ARG A 417 -8.58 19.72 0.19
CA ARG A 417 -8.44 20.85 1.10
C ARG A 417 -8.82 20.41 2.51
N ILE A 418 -7.90 20.57 3.43
CA ILE A 418 -8.09 20.35 4.86
C ILE A 418 -7.83 21.69 5.56
N GLY A 419 -8.84 22.21 6.26
CA GLY A 419 -8.85 23.48 6.97
C GLY A 419 -7.88 23.55 8.14
N ASN A 420 -7.95 24.65 8.90
CA ASN A 420 -7.15 24.86 10.11
C ASN A 420 -7.65 23.99 11.27
N GLY A 421 -6.76 23.51 12.13
CA GLY A 421 -7.13 22.75 13.33
C GLY A 421 -7.82 21.39 13.05
N CYS A 422 -7.81 20.91 11.80
CA CYS A 422 -8.43 19.64 11.46
C CYS A 422 -7.64 18.45 11.99
N ALA A 423 -8.36 17.38 12.34
CA ALA A 423 -7.75 16.11 12.75
C ALA A 423 -8.26 14.93 11.92
N LEU A 424 -7.35 14.13 11.36
CA LEU A 424 -7.66 12.84 10.74
C LEU A 424 -7.01 11.74 11.58
N ARG A 425 -7.82 10.94 12.29
CA ARG A 425 -7.33 9.88 13.19
C ARG A 425 -7.00 8.59 12.45
N THR A 426 -6.36 7.65 13.16
CA THR A 426 -5.89 6.37 12.61
C THR A 426 -6.95 5.65 11.77
N GLY A 427 -6.56 5.26 10.56
CA GLY A 427 -7.42 4.50 9.64
C GLY A 427 -8.50 5.34 8.94
N SER A 428 -8.61 6.64 9.24
CA SER A 428 -9.51 7.55 8.53
C SER A 428 -9.03 7.82 7.10
N ARG A 429 -9.95 8.26 6.25
CA ARG A 429 -9.70 8.45 4.83
C ARG A 429 -10.52 9.59 4.26
N LEU A 430 -9.81 10.46 3.56
CA LEU A 430 -10.37 11.51 2.73
C LEU A 430 -10.28 11.05 1.27
N LEU A 431 -11.42 10.80 0.62
CA LEU A 431 -11.45 10.42 -0.80
C LEU A 431 -11.19 11.63 -1.69
N SER A 432 -10.67 11.38 -2.90
CA SER A 432 -10.42 12.42 -3.92
C SER A 432 -11.65 13.31 -4.12
N GLY A 433 -11.47 14.63 -3.99
CA GLY A 433 -12.52 15.65 -4.13
C GLY A 433 -13.28 15.97 -2.84
N ALA A 434 -13.05 15.23 -1.75
CA ALA A 434 -13.60 15.55 -0.44
C ALA A 434 -12.83 16.71 0.23
N GLN A 435 -13.51 17.45 1.11
CA GLN A 435 -12.93 18.60 1.80
C GLN A 435 -13.25 18.56 3.30
N MET A 436 -12.40 19.21 4.10
CA MET A 436 -12.61 19.39 5.53
C MET A 436 -12.49 20.87 5.85
N GLU A 437 -13.52 21.42 6.49
CA GLU A 437 -13.53 22.79 7.01
C GLU A 437 -12.84 22.86 8.37
N ASP A 438 -12.60 24.08 8.84
CA ASP A 438 -11.79 24.35 10.03
C ASP A 438 -12.34 23.61 11.28
N ASN A 439 -11.43 23.14 12.12
CA ASN A 439 -11.72 22.43 13.37
C ASN A 439 -12.58 21.14 13.21
N SER A 440 -12.74 20.63 12.00
CA SER A 440 -13.43 19.36 11.76
C SER A 440 -12.53 18.14 12.04
N MET A 441 -13.14 17.03 12.47
CA MET A 441 -12.41 15.82 12.83
C MET A 441 -13.03 14.57 12.19
N LEU A 442 -12.20 13.75 11.57
CA LEU A 442 -12.54 12.37 11.21
C LEU A 442 -11.97 11.43 12.28
N VAL A 443 -12.85 10.72 12.99
CA VAL A 443 -12.39 9.73 13.99
C VAL A 443 -11.84 8.47 13.33
N GLU A 444 -11.37 7.53 14.15
CA GLU A 444 -10.79 6.28 13.69
C GLU A 444 -11.70 5.57 12.67
N HIS A 445 -11.09 5.04 11.62
CA HIS A 445 -11.82 4.29 10.58
C HIS A 445 -13.02 5.02 9.96
N THR A 446 -12.93 6.34 9.83
CA THR A 446 -13.94 7.16 9.16
C THR A 446 -13.59 7.42 7.71
N LEU A 447 -14.52 7.23 6.77
CA LEU A 447 -14.32 7.58 5.36
C LEU A 447 -15.25 8.71 4.95
N LEU A 448 -14.67 9.84 4.57
CA LEU A 448 -15.41 10.93 3.94
C LEU A 448 -15.49 10.70 2.41
N PRO A 449 -16.70 10.53 1.84
CA PRO A 449 -16.90 10.26 0.42
C PRO A 449 -16.41 11.38 -0.51
N SER A 450 -16.14 11.03 -1.78
CA SER A 450 -15.78 12.00 -2.81
C SER A 450 -16.89 13.04 -3.00
N GLY A 451 -16.53 14.32 -2.92
CA GLY A 451 -17.46 15.45 -3.09
C GLY A 451 -18.10 15.92 -1.78
N ASP A 452 -18.01 15.14 -0.70
CA ASP A 452 -18.53 15.54 0.61
C ASP A 452 -17.59 16.51 1.32
N ILE A 453 -18.17 17.34 2.19
CA ILE A 453 -17.47 18.32 3.01
C ILE A 453 -17.73 17.97 4.47
N ALA A 454 -16.66 17.90 5.28
CA ALA A 454 -16.77 17.84 6.72
C ALA A 454 -16.92 19.27 7.26
N ASP A 455 -18.09 19.57 7.81
CA ASP A 455 -18.49 20.91 8.26
C ASP A 455 -17.62 21.40 9.43
N GLU A 456 -17.50 22.73 9.55
CA GLU A 456 -16.70 23.39 10.58
C GLU A 456 -17.06 22.91 12.00
N GLY A 457 -16.01 22.58 12.79
CA GLY A 457 -16.13 22.16 14.18
C GLY A 457 -16.85 20.82 14.40
N GLN A 458 -17.20 20.09 13.33
CA GLN A 458 -17.92 18.83 13.44
C GLN A 458 -17.00 17.62 13.50
N THR A 459 -17.45 16.62 14.25
CA THR A 459 -16.80 15.31 14.32
C THR A 459 -17.59 14.31 13.50
N TYR A 460 -16.91 13.51 12.69
CA TYR A 460 -17.52 12.48 11.85
C TYR A 460 -17.02 11.09 12.24
N TYR A 461 -17.90 10.10 12.13
CA TYR A 461 -17.62 8.69 12.38
C TYR A 461 -18.26 7.79 11.32
N GLY A 462 -17.72 6.59 11.15
CA GLY A 462 -18.31 5.56 10.30
C GLY A 462 -17.83 5.57 8.85
N TRP A 463 -18.27 4.55 8.12
CA TRP A 463 -17.84 4.28 6.75
C TRP A 463 -19.05 3.83 5.92
N PRO A 464 -19.79 4.73 5.25
CA PRO A 464 -19.48 6.14 5.02
C PRO A 464 -19.61 7.04 6.28
N ALA A 465 -18.93 8.18 6.27
CA ALA A 465 -18.94 9.15 7.36
C ALA A 465 -20.34 9.69 7.66
N ARG A 466 -20.67 9.80 8.94
CA ARG A 466 -21.84 10.48 9.49
C ARG A 466 -21.40 11.42 10.57
N ARG A 467 -22.12 12.54 10.71
CA ARG A 467 -21.88 13.49 11.78
C ARG A 467 -22.17 12.83 13.13
N LEU A 468 -21.24 12.96 14.06
CA LEU A 468 -21.44 12.58 15.45
C LEU A 468 -22.35 13.65 16.07
N GLU A 469 -23.58 13.27 16.42
CA GLU A 469 -24.45 14.16 17.19
C GLU A 469 -23.79 14.39 18.55
N GLN A 470 -23.36 15.63 18.79
CA GLN A 470 -22.90 16.03 20.11
C GLN A 470 -24.11 16.02 21.05
N SER A 471 -24.29 14.92 21.78
CA SER A 471 -25.05 15.00 23.02
C SER A 471 -24.34 16.06 23.87
N SER A 472 -25.08 17.12 24.23
CA SER A 472 -24.58 18.20 25.07
C SER A 472 -24.24 17.65 26.45
N VAL A 473 -23.04 17.10 26.59
CA VAL A 473 -22.47 16.81 27.90
C VAL A 473 -22.17 18.19 28.51
N LYS A 474 -23.13 18.70 29.28
CA LYS A 474 -22.90 19.84 30.17
C LYS A 474 -21.79 19.43 31.13
N VAL A 475 -20.56 19.83 30.82
CA VAL A 475 -19.45 19.76 31.75
C VAL A 475 -19.79 20.78 32.84
N ASN A 476 -20.39 20.31 33.93
CA ASN A 476 -20.51 21.09 35.16
C ASN A 476 -19.09 21.25 35.71
N VAL A 477 -18.41 22.31 35.29
CA VAL A 477 -17.25 22.83 36.00
C VAL A 477 -17.77 23.29 37.35
N ARG A 478 -17.58 22.46 38.39
CA ARG A 478 -17.75 22.91 39.77
C ARG A 478 -16.65 23.93 40.03
N GLU A 479 -17.01 25.21 40.05
CA GLU A 479 -16.21 26.23 40.72
C GLU A 479 -16.17 25.89 42.21
N GLU A 480 -15.05 25.34 42.69
CA GLU A 480 -14.74 25.34 44.11
C GLU A 480 -14.48 26.79 44.52
N LYS A 481 -15.47 27.40 45.17
CA LYS A 481 -15.30 28.65 45.90
C LYS A 481 -14.43 28.38 47.13
N GLU A 482 -13.26 29.01 47.18
CA GLU A 482 -12.57 29.33 48.43
C GLU A 482 -13.56 29.98 49.41
N LYS A 483 -13.82 29.30 50.54
CA LYS A 483 -14.36 29.93 51.73
C LYS A 483 -13.88 29.21 53.00
N ASP A 484 -13.24 30.04 53.83
CA ASP A 484 -13.29 30.05 55.29
C ASP A 484 -12.38 29.07 56.06
N LEU A 485 -11.14 29.53 56.29
CA LEU A 485 -10.33 29.20 57.46
C LEU A 485 -10.32 30.43 58.39
N GLU A 486 -11.40 30.59 59.15
CA GLU A 486 -11.39 31.24 60.46
C GLU A 486 -12.15 30.31 61.42
N VAL A 487 -11.41 29.57 62.25
CA VAL A 487 -11.55 29.43 63.71
C VAL A 487 -10.26 28.81 64.24
#